data_AF-R6AR03-F1
#
_entry.id   AF-R6AR03-F1
#
_cell.length_a   1.000
_cell.length_b   1.000
_cell.length_c   1.000
_cell.angle_alpha   90.00
_cell.angle_beta   90.00
_cell.angle_gamma   90.00
#
_symmetry.space_group_name_H-M   'P 1'
#
loop_
_entity.id
_entity.type
_entity.pdbx_description
1 polymer ?
#
loop_
_entity_poly.entity_id
_entity_poly.type
_entity_poly.pdbx_seq_one_letter_code
_entity_poly.pdbx_strand_id
1 'polypeptide(L)'
;MAELYTKTECKLHGTPYCAALNMKNCADCFASKLDSEQQEALIEDIGYIAAALPEDGIESFLDEPECMLCKGSEKGKPEFFAQLSMGHDHPTVDYLDEKSNKKYKRSTAMLIPVQLPACRKCRSLLMQSYFVPIIVGVVFAAAGLVLTIIEPVRAALARFGAAIPFLFFLMFVFIGIIAESLLRISYTKRVERRMNTRASRIAKLSALTKLGWFPVHGSENGIRYTFTDKPLESGILTGRGQRELLDDIRSETSKKK
;
A
#
# COMPACT_ATOMS: atom_id res chain seq x y z
N MET A 1 8.45 32.48 2.29
CA MET A 1 9.89 32.30 2.01
C MET A 1 10.16 30.81 2.05
N ALA A 2 10.79 30.26 1.02
CA ALA A 2 11.08 28.84 0.93
C ALA A 2 12.11 28.45 1.99
N GLU A 3 11.76 27.56 2.91
CA GLU A 3 12.71 26.86 3.78
C GLU A 3 13.52 25.88 2.91
N LEU A 4 14.38 26.43 2.05
CA LEU A 4 15.32 25.68 1.22
C LEU A 4 16.33 24.98 2.14
N TYR A 5 16.29 23.66 2.17
CA TYR A 5 17.27 22.74 2.75
C TYR A 5 18.39 23.38 3.59
N THR A 6 18.07 23.82 4.81
CA THR A 6 18.96 24.66 5.63
C THR A 6 19.85 23.88 6.58
N LYS A 7 19.56 22.60 6.84
CA LYS A 7 20.32 21.78 7.80
C LYS A 7 21.58 21.18 7.18
N THR A 8 22.64 21.97 7.10
CA THR A 8 23.97 21.58 6.59
C THR A 8 24.69 20.54 7.45
N GLU A 9 24.27 20.37 8.71
CA GLU A 9 24.78 19.38 9.65
C GLU A 9 24.24 17.96 9.42
N CYS A 10 23.20 17.81 8.59
CA CYS A 10 22.71 16.49 8.19
C CYS A 10 23.64 15.85 7.18
N LYS A 11 24.07 14.60 7.40
CA LYS A 11 24.98 13.88 6.51
C LYS A 11 24.45 13.65 5.09
N LEU A 12 23.13 13.67 4.93
CA LEU A 12 22.50 13.53 3.63
C LEU A 12 22.46 14.87 2.88
N HIS A 13 22.61 16.01 3.55
CA HIS A 13 22.48 17.34 2.95
C HIS A 13 23.39 17.51 1.73
N GLY A 14 22.84 17.98 0.61
CA GLY A 14 23.58 18.18 -0.63
C GLY A 14 24.02 16.91 -1.37
N THR A 15 23.69 15.72 -0.86
CA THR A 15 24.01 14.43 -1.49
C THR A 15 22.86 13.90 -2.34
N PRO A 16 23.11 12.99 -3.29
CA PRO A 16 22.04 12.31 -4.02
C PRO A 16 21.11 11.50 -3.09
N TYR A 17 21.58 11.07 -1.91
CA TYR A 17 20.71 10.42 -0.92
C TYR A 17 19.63 11.37 -0.36
N CYS A 18 19.92 12.67 -0.20
CA CYS A 18 18.88 13.64 0.19
C CYS A 18 17.88 13.89 -0.93
N ALA A 19 18.36 13.96 -2.19
CA ALA A 19 17.48 14.06 -3.35
C ALA A 19 16.55 12.84 -3.48
N ALA A 20 17.04 11.64 -3.16
CA ALA A 20 16.25 10.42 -3.13
C ALA A 20 15.05 10.46 -2.17
N LEU A 21 15.13 11.22 -1.07
CA LEU A 21 14.01 11.37 -0.14
C LEU A 21 12.91 12.28 -0.68
N ASN A 22 13.21 13.15 -1.66
CA ASN A 22 12.28 14.07 -2.30
C ASN A 22 11.43 14.89 -1.29
N MET A 23 12.02 15.31 -0.17
CA MET A 23 11.29 16.02 0.89
C MET A 23 11.13 17.50 0.55
N LYS A 24 9.98 18.12 0.88
CA LYS A 24 9.70 19.54 0.58
C LYS A 24 10.67 20.52 1.25
N ASN A 25 11.12 20.20 2.47
CA ASN A 25 12.03 21.02 3.26
C ASN A 25 12.71 20.14 4.33
N CYS A 26 13.71 20.69 5.03
CA CYS A 26 14.39 19.98 6.11
C CYS A 26 13.52 19.80 7.37
N ALA A 27 12.59 20.71 7.68
CA ALA A 27 11.76 20.64 8.89
C ALA A 27 10.83 19.40 8.90
N ASP A 28 10.29 19.06 7.73
CA ASP A 28 9.43 17.91 7.50
C ASP A 28 10.22 16.62 7.22
N CYS A 29 11.52 16.73 6.94
CA CYS A 29 12.39 15.59 6.64
C CYS A 29 12.70 14.77 7.90
N PHE A 30 12.29 13.49 7.91
CA PHE A 30 12.56 12.58 9.01
C PHE A 30 14.07 12.31 9.18
N ALA A 31 14.84 12.24 8.09
CA ALA A 31 16.29 12.00 8.14
C ALA A 31 17.03 13.09 8.92
N SER A 32 16.51 14.31 8.93
CA SER A 32 17.08 15.45 9.66
C SER A 32 16.88 15.39 11.18
N LYS A 33 16.04 14.46 11.64
CA LYS A 33 15.71 14.20 13.05
C LYS A 33 16.40 12.95 13.60
N LEU A 34 17.04 12.18 12.72
CA LEU A 34 17.82 11.00 13.07
C LEU A 34 19.19 11.42 13.61
N ASP A 35 19.76 10.60 14.48
CA ASP A 35 21.15 10.76 14.91
C ASP A 35 22.15 10.40 13.79
N SER A 36 23.43 10.64 14.06
CA SER A 36 24.54 10.48 13.11
C SER A 36 24.71 9.04 12.59
N GLU A 37 24.43 8.04 13.43
CA GLU A 37 24.54 6.61 13.12
C GLU A 37 23.33 6.15 12.30
N GLN A 38 22.14 6.57 12.70
CA GLN A 38 20.90 6.33 11.96
C GLN A 38 20.90 6.97 10.58
N GLN A 39 21.51 8.15 10.41
CA GLN A 39 21.68 8.79 9.11
C GLN A 39 22.62 7.99 8.19
N GLU A 40 23.68 7.39 8.72
CA GLU A 40 24.56 6.51 7.94
C GLU A 40 23.86 5.22 7.53
N ALA A 41 23.12 4.59 8.45
CA ALA A 41 22.29 3.43 8.15
C ALA A 41 21.26 3.73 7.05
N LEU A 42 20.61 4.90 7.10
CA LEU A 42 19.67 5.33 6.06
C LEU A 42 20.35 5.52 4.70
N ILE A 43 21.57 6.07 4.67
CA ILE A 43 22.36 6.21 3.43
C ILE A 43 22.66 4.83 2.84
N GLU A 44 23.04 3.87 3.70
CA GLU A 44 23.30 2.48 3.30
C GLU A 44 22.05 1.83 2.72
N ASP A 45 20.91 1.93 3.42
CA ASP A 45 19.61 1.41 2.99
C ASP A 45 19.18 1.98 1.63
N ILE A 46 19.32 3.30 1.43
CA ILE A 46 19.02 3.94 0.13
C ILE A 46 19.96 3.40 -0.97
N GLY A 47 21.24 3.20 -0.66
CA GLY A 47 22.19 2.58 -1.58
C GLY A 47 21.78 1.16 -2.00
N TYR A 48 21.32 0.34 -1.06
CA TYR A 48 20.81 -1.00 -1.37
C TYR A 48 19.52 -0.96 -2.19
N ILE A 49 18.59 -0.06 -1.87
CA ILE A 49 17.38 0.15 -2.67
C ILE A 49 17.76 0.53 -4.11
N ALA A 50 18.67 1.48 -4.29
CA ALA A 50 19.11 1.92 -5.60
C ALA A 50 19.80 0.81 -6.43
N ALA A 51 20.55 -0.06 -5.76
CA ALA A 51 21.17 -1.23 -6.38
C ALA A 51 20.14 -2.32 -6.77
N ALA A 52 19.06 -2.46 -6.02
CA ALA A 52 18.00 -3.45 -6.27
C ALA A 52 16.94 -2.99 -7.29
N LEU A 53 16.96 -1.72 -7.69
CA LEU A 53 16.02 -1.17 -8.66
C LEU A 53 16.50 -1.25 -10.11
N PRO A 54 15.59 -1.24 -11.11
CA PRO A 54 15.95 -1.06 -12.52
C PRO A 54 16.74 0.25 -12.74
N GLU A 55 17.52 0.32 -13.82
CA GLU A 55 18.28 1.54 -14.18
C GLU A 55 17.39 2.77 -14.38
N ASP A 56 16.26 2.61 -15.08
CA ASP A 56 15.31 3.70 -15.29
C ASP A 56 14.40 3.96 -14.06
N GLY A 57 14.67 3.29 -12.93
CA GLY A 57 13.87 3.37 -11.70
C GLY A 57 12.43 2.88 -11.89
N ILE A 58 11.51 3.47 -11.12
CA ILE A 58 10.06 3.16 -11.15
C ILE A 58 9.22 4.37 -11.57
N GLU A 59 9.85 5.51 -11.84
CA GLU A 59 9.18 6.74 -12.23
C GLU A 59 8.30 6.56 -13.47
N SER A 60 8.77 5.79 -14.46
CA SER A 60 8.06 5.57 -15.72
C SER A 60 6.65 4.98 -15.54
N PHE A 61 6.33 4.46 -14.35
CA PHE A 61 5.02 3.92 -14.05
C PHE A 61 3.99 5.06 -14.01
N LEU A 62 4.39 6.25 -13.54
CA LEU A 62 3.54 7.43 -13.42
C LEU A 62 3.08 7.97 -14.78
N ASP A 63 3.87 7.76 -15.82
CA ASP A 63 3.65 8.33 -17.15
C ASP A 63 2.89 7.38 -18.09
N GLU A 64 2.39 6.27 -17.58
CA GLU A 64 1.56 5.35 -18.36
C GLU A 64 0.27 6.06 -18.82
N PRO A 65 -0.01 6.11 -20.14
CA PRO A 65 -1.16 6.83 -20.68
C PRO A 65 -2.49 6.14 -20.39
N GLU A 66 -2.44 4.88 -19.93
CA GLU A 66 -3.59 4.02 -19.68
C GLU A 66 -3.59 3.46 -18.26
N CYS A 67 -4.78 3.14 -17.75
CA CYS A 67 -4.94 2.49 -16.44
C CYS A 67 -4.21 1.15 -16.38
N MET A 68 -3.23 1.02 -15.49
CA MET A 68 -2.43 -0.20 -15.31
C MET A 68 -3.21 -1.31 -14.59
N LEU A 69 -4.29 -0.98 -13.89
CA LEU A 69 -5.11 -1.94 -13.17
C LEU A 69 -6.15 -2.63 -14.06
N CYS A 70 -6.48 -2.07 -15.24
CA CYS A 70 -7.42 -2.67 -16.18
C CYS A 70 -6.87 -3.99 -16.74
N LYS A 71 -7.74 -4.99 -16.88
CA LYS A 71 -7.43 -6.25 -17.57
C LYS A 71 -8.02 -6.24 -18.98
N GLY A 72 -7.26 -6.73 -19.96
CA GLY A 72 -7.68 -6.78 -21.37
C GLY A 72 -7.06 -5.67 -22.21
N SER A 73 -7.49 -5.58 -23.48
CA SER A 73 -7.02 -4.58 -24.45
C SER A 73 -7.65 -3.20 -24.24
N GLU A 74 -8.91 -3.14 -23.81
CA GLU A 74 -9.59 -1.87 -23.53
C GLU A 74 -9.24 -1.36 -22.13
N LYS A 75 -8.37 -0.35 -22.06
CA LYS A 75 -7.99 0.29 -20.80
C LYS A 75 -8.65 1.66 -20.66
N GLY A 76 -8.96 2.03 -19.42
CA GLY A 76 -9.52 3.35 -19.11
C GLY A 76 -8.44 4.43 -19.03
N LYS A 77 -8.83 5.69 -19.26
CA LYS A 77 -7.97 6.85 -19.02
C LYS A 77 -7.62 6.97 -17.52
N PRO A 78 -6.35 7.20 -17.16
CA PRO A 78 -5.97 7.46 -15.78
C PRO A 78 -6.58 8.76 -15.25
N GLU A 79 -7.09 8.69 -14.02
CA GLU A 79 -7.63 9.84 -13.26
C GLU A 79 -7.06 9.89 -11.84
N PHE A 80 -6.47 8.79 -11.37
CA PHE A 80 -5.99 8.58 -10.00
C PHE A 80 -4.68 7.80 -10.01
N PHE A 81 -4.01 7.75 -8.87
CA PHE A 81 -2.83 6.92 -8.64
C PHE A 81 -3.15 5.88 -7.57
N ALA A 82 -3.00 4.61 -7.93
CA ALA A 82 -3.06 3.48 -7.02
C ALA A 82 -1.68 3.24 -6.41
N GLN A 83 -1.61 3.29 -5.09
CA GLN A 83 -0.40 3.14 -4.31
C GLN A 83 -0.34 1.74 -3.70
N LEU A 84 0.82 1.11 -3.79
CA LEU A 84 1.15 -0.13 -3.09
C LEU A 84 2.58 -0.04 -2.53
N SER A 85 2.84 -0.72 -1.43
CA SER A 85 4.20 -0.88 -0.92
C SER A 85 4.81 -2.17 -1.46
N MET A 86 5.98 -2.07 -2.08
CA MET A 86 6.80 -3.21 -2.44
C MET A 86 7.97 -3.35 -1.48
N GLY A 87 8.22 -4.58 -1.04
CA GLY A 87 9.33 -4.97 -0.20
C GLY A 87 10.41 -5.67 -1.00
N HIS A 88 11.65 -5.56 -0.55
CA HIS A 88 12.79 -6.34 -1.02
C HIS A 88 13.60 -6.79 0.19
N ASP A 89 14.08 -8.02 0.21
CA ASP A 89 14.89 -8.51 1.34
C ASP A 89 16.17 -7.68 1.47
N HIS A 90 16.47 -7.21 2.70
CA HIS A 90 17.67 -6.42 2.96
C HIS A 90 18.92 -7.30 2.84
N PRO A 91 20.00 -6.92 2.14
CA PRO A 91 21.14 -7.83 1.89
C PRO A 91 21.89 -8.28 3.15
N THR A 92 21.88 -7.49 4.23
CA THR A 92 22.49 -7.85 5.52
C THR A 92 21.58 -8.68 6.43
N VAL A 93 20.81 -9.62 5.86
CA VAL A 93 19.85 -10.50 6.58
C VAL A 93 20.44 -11.22 7.80
N ASP A 94 21.77 -11.41 7.84
CA ASP A 94 22.49 -12.08 8.91
C ASP A 94 23.18 -11.07 9.86
N TYR A 95 22.45 -10.46 10.80
CA TYR A 95 23.08 -9.91 12.01
C TYR A 95 23.16 -11.02 13.08
N LEU A 96 24.38 -11.36 13.49
CA LEU A 96 24.62 -12.19 14.67
C LEU A 96 24.55 -11.30 15.91
N ASP A 97 23.59 -11.54 16.80
CA ASP A 97 23.62 -10.97 18.14
C ASP A 97 24.74 -11.65 18.94
N GLU A 98 25.86 -10.94 19.13
CA GLU A 98 27.07 -11.43 19.81
C GLU A 98 26.80 -11.92 21.24
N LYS A 99 25.75 -11.43 21.92
CA LYS A 99 25.43 -11.83 23.30
C LYS A 99 24.60 -13.10 23.39
N SER A 100 23.79 -13.42 22.39
CA SER A 100 22.85 -14.54 22.46
C SER A 100 23.20 -15.71 21.55
N ASN A 101 24.22 -15.55 20.67
CA ASN A 101 24.63 -16.57 19.69
C ASN A 101 23.45 -17.07 18.83
N LYS A 102 22.37 -16.29 18.77
CA LYS A 102 21.15 -16.55 18.01
C LYS A 102 21.17 -15.62 16.80
N LYS A 103 21.04 -16.20 15.62
CA LYS A 103 20.76 -15.43 14.40
C LYS A 103 19.38 -14.80 14.54
N TYR A 104 19.33 -13.50 14.78
CA TYR A 104 18.09 -12.74 14.67
C TYR A 104 18.03 -12.16 13.27
N LYS A 105 17.09 -12.65 12.46
CA LYS A 105 16.75 -12.03 11.18
C LYS A 105 16.29 -10.61 11.46
N ARG A 106 16.95 -9.57 10.95
CA ARG A 106 16.28 -8.28 10.73
C ARG A 106 15.15 -8.56 9.74
N SER A 107 13.92 -8.66 10.23
CA SER A 107 12.73 -8.98 9.44
C SER A 107 12.28 -7.83 8.54
N THR A 108 13.06 -6.76 8.45
CA THR A 108 12.70 -5.51 7.77
C THR A 108 13.12 -5.59 6.32
N ALA A 109 12.20 -6.04 5.47
CA ALA A 109 12.30 -5.81 4.03
C ALA A 109 12.44 -4.29 3.78
N MET A 110 13.32 -3.91 2.87
CA MET A 110 13.39 -2.53 2.34
C MET A 110 12.08 -2.24 1.62
N LEU A 111 11.45 -1.10 1.92
CA LEU A 111 10.15 -0.75 1.37
C LEU A 111 10.25 0.43 0.41
N ILE A 112 9.62 0.30 -0.76
CA ILE A 112 9.41 1.42 -1.68
C ILE A 112 7.91 1.62 -1.94
N PRO A 113 7.44 2.88 -1.98
CA PRO A 113 6.10 3.18 -2.46
C PRO A 113 6.07 3.11 -3.98
N VAL A 114 5.26 2.21 -4.53
CA VAL A 114 5.01 2.14 -5.97
C VAL A 114 3.66 2.77 -6.27
N GLN A 115 3.59 3.52 -7.37
CA GLN A 115 2.42 4.28 -7.78
C GLN A 115 2.04 3.92 -9.22
N LEU A 116 0.78 3.59 -9.44
CA LEU A 116 0.26 3.12 -10.72
C LEU A 116 -0.93 3.99 -11.16
N PRO A 117 -0.92 4.54 -12.38
CA PRO A 117 -2.06 5.23 -12.96
C PRO A 117 -3.30 4.32 -13.02
N ALA A 118 -4.43 4.84 -12.53
CA ALA A 118 -5.69 4.11 -12.38
C ALA A 118 -6.89 4.94 -12.85
N CYS A 119 -7.86 4.29 -13.48
CA CYS A 119 -9.10 4.93 -13.92
C CYS A 119 -10.20 4.89 -12.85
N ARG A 120 -11.22 5.74 -13.00
CA ARG A 120 -12.37 5.79 -12.09
C ARG A 120 -13.13 4.47 -11.97
N LYS A 121 -13.24 3.71 -13.05
CA LYS A 121 -13.93 2.40 -13.06
C LYS A 121 -13.21 1.41 -12.14
N CYS A 122 -11.88 1.32 -12.21
CA CYS A 122 -11.06 0.45 -11.37
C CYS A 122 -11.11 0.87 -9.90
N ARG A 123 -10.94 2.17 -9.60
CA ARG A 123 -11.08 2.72 -8.24
C ARG A 123 -12.45 2.38 -7.66
N SER A 124 -13.53 2.68 -8.38
CA SER A 124 -14.90 2.41 -7.94
C SER A 124 -15.14 0.93 -7.67
N LEU A 125 -14.67 0.05 -8.55
CA LEU A 125 -14.89 -1.40 -8.40
C LEU A 125 -14.16 -1.95 -7.16
N LEU A 126 -12.93 -1.51 -6.90
CA LEU A 126 -12.20 -1.90 -5.69
C LEU A 126 -12.85 -1.34 -4.43
N MET A 127 -13.21 -0.05 -4.41
CA MET A 127 -13.89 0.55 -3.27
C MET A 127 -15.22 -0.16 -2.97
N GLN A 128 -16.00 -0.48 -4.00
CA GLN A 128 -17.23 -1.27 -3.82
C GLN A 128 -16.95 -2.65 -3.23
N SER A 129 -15.89 -3.33 -3.69
CA SER A 129 -15.53 -4.65 -3.16
C SER A 129 -15.17 -4.64 -1.68
N TYR A 130 -14.62 -3.52 -1.19
CA TYR A 130 -14.25 -3.37 0.22
C TYR A 130 -15.43 -2.94 1.08
N PHE A 131 -16.21 -1.95 0.64
CA PHE A 131 -17.21 -1.31 1.49
C PHE A 131 -18.61 -1.90 1.37
N VAL A 132 -19.06 -2.33 0.19
CA VAL A 132 -20.45 -2.78 0.00
C VAL A 132 -20.79 -4.01 0.85
N PRO A 133 -19.96 -5.09 0.89
CA PRO A 133 -20.25 -6.24 1.74
C PRO A 133 -20.40 -5.87 3.22
N ILE A 134 -19.49 -5.03 3.73
CA ILE A 134 -19.47 -4.58 5.14
C ILE A 134 -20.72 -3.73 5.44
N ILE A 135 -21.04 -2.76 4.57
CA ILE A 135 -22.21 -1.90 4.74
C ILE A 135 -23.49 -2.75 4.79
N VAL A 136 -23.62 -3.74 3.90
CA VAL A 136 -24.80 -4.61 3.88
C VAL A 136 -24.91 -5.41 5.18
N GLY A 137 -23.82 -6.01 5.67
CA GLY A 137 -23.81 -6.72 6.95
C GLY A 137 -24.25 -5.84 8.12
N VAL A 138 -23.72 -4.62 8.20
CA VAL A 138 -24.08 -3.62 9.23
C VAL A 138 -25.55 -3.22 9.13
N VAL A 139 -26.07 -2.99 7.91
CA VAL A 139 -27.47 -2.62 7.70
C VAL A 139 -28.43 -3.72 8.16
N PHE A 140 -28.12 -5.00 7.92
CA PHE A 140 -28.94 -6.11 8.42
C PHE A 140 -28.96 -6.16 9.95
N ALA A 141 -27.81 -6.02 10.60
CA ALA A 141 -27.73 -5.98 12.06
C ALA A 141 -28.52 -4.78 12.63
N ALA A 142 -28.34 -3.59 12.05
CA ALA A 142 -29.08 -2.39 12.47
C ALA A 142 -30.59 -2.53 12.28
N ALA A 143 -31.04 -3.10 11.14
CA ALA A 143 -32.45 -3.34 10.88
C ALA A 143 -33.05 -4.32 11.90
N GLY A 144 -32.37 -5.42 12.21
CA GLY A 144 -32.80 -6.36 13.25
C GLY A 144 -32.93 -5.70 14.64
N LEU A 145 -31.99 -4.82 14.98
CA LEU A 145 -32.03 -4.09 16.25
C LEU A 145 -33.19 -3.10 16.30
N VAL A 146 -33.38 -2.30 15.24
CA VAL A 146 -34.48 -1.33 15.16
C VAL A 146 -35.83 -2.04 15.27
N LEU A 147 -36.01 -3.16 14.57
CA LEU A 147 -37.24 -3.94 14.63
C LEU A 147 -37.53 -4.50 16.03
N THR A 148 -36.52 -4.85 16.82
CA THR A 148 -36.72 -5.36 18.19
C THR A 148 -36.96 -4.26 19.23
N ILE A 149 -36.65 -3.00 18.91
CA ILE A 149 -36.96 -1.83 19.74
C ILE A 149 -38.42 -1.40 19.57
N ILE A 150 -38.96 -1.50 18.36
CA ILE A 150 -40.33 -1.09 18.04
C ILE A 150 -41.33 -1.91 18.86
N GLU A 151 -42.08 -1.25 19.75
CA GLU A 151 -43.02 -1.89 20.68
C GLU A 151 -44.01 -2.88 20.04
N PRO A 152 -44.71 -2.56 18.94
CA PRO A 152 -45.66 -3.50 18.36
C PRO A 152 -44.97 -4.78 17.86
N VAL A 153 -43.76 -4.67 17.31
CA VAL A 153 -42.97 -5.81 16.82
C VAL A 153 -42.43 -6.61 18.00
N ARG A 154 -41.85 -5.93 19.00
CA ARG A 154 -41.33 -6.56 20.23
C ARG A 154 -42.42 -7.31 20.99
N ALA A 155 -43.59 -6.68 21.17
CA ALA A 155 -44.71 -7.29 21.86
C ALA A 155 -45.27 -8.48 21.08
N ALA A 156 -45.36 -8.40 19.75
CA ALA A 156 -45.78 -9.52 18.92
C ALA A 156 -44.82 -10.72 19.03
N LEU A 157 -43.50 -10.46 19.02
CA LEU A 157 -42.48 -11.48 19.18
C LEU A 157 -42.47 -12.08 20.60
N ALA A 158 -42.59 -11.25 21.64
CA ALA A 158 -42.57 -11.67 23.04
C ALA A 158 -43.76 -12.57 23.42
N ARG A 159 -44.88 -12.52 22.68
CA ARG A 159 -46.01 -13.46 22.86
C ARG A 159 -45.61 -14.91 22.68
N PHE A 160 -44.60 -15.19 21.86
CA PHE A 160 -44.09 -16.53 21.61
C PHE A 160 -42.98 -16.95 22.59
N GLY A 161 -42.51 -16.03 23.44
CA GLY A 161 -41.50 -16.27 24.46
C GLY A 161 -40.60 -15.06 24.70
N ALA A 162 -40.14 -14.88 25.94
CA ALA A 162 -39.31 -13.75 26.34
C ALA A 162 -37.98 -13.64 25.57
N ALA A 163 -37.41 -14.77 25.13
CA ALA A 163 -36.16 -14.81 24.36
C ALA A 163 -36.34 -14.63 22.84
N ILE A 164 -37.57 -14.65 22.32
CA ILE A 164 -37.84 -14.60 20.87
C ILE A 164 -37.37 -13.29 20.21
N PRO A 165 -37.54 -12.09 20.81
CA PRO A 165 -36.97 -10.87 20.22
C PRO A 165 -35.45 -10.93 20.06
N PHE A 166 -34.74 -11.52 21.01
CA PHE A 166 -33.29 -11.69 20.93
C PHE A 166 -32.89 -12.65 19.81
N LEU A 167 -33.56 -13.80 19.70
CA LEU A 167 -33.32 -14.76 18.60
C LEU A 167 -33.65 -14.15 17.22
N PHE A 168 -34.68 -13.30 17.15
CA PHE A 168 -35.02 -12.59 15.92
C PHE A 168 -33.93 -11.60 15.50
N PHE A 169 -33.33 -10.88 16.46
CA PHE A 169 -32.15 -10.05 16.18
C PHE A 169 -30.97 -10.89 15.68
N LEU A 170 -30.66 -12.00 16.36
CA LEU A 170 -29.57 -12.90 15.93
C LEU A 170 -29.80 -13.47 14.52
N MET A 171 -31.06 -13.75 14.16
CA MET A 171 -31.41 -14.18 12.80
C MET A 171 -31.03 -13.11 11.77
N PHE A 172 -31.34 -11.83 12.02
CA PHE A 172 -30.94 -10.73 11.13
C PHE A 172 -29.43 -10.58 11.00
N VAL A 173 -28.69 -10.70 12.11
CA VAL A 173 -27.23 -10.70 12.10
C VAL A 173 -26.70 -11.86 11.26
N PHE A 174 -27.26 -13.06 11.42
CA PHE A 174 -26.86 -14.24 10.65
C PHE A 174 -27.12 -14.08 9.15
N ILE A 175 -28.28 -13.54 8.77
CA ILE A 175 -28.59 -13.20 7.37
C ILE A 175 -27.59 -12.17 6.84
N GLY A 176 -27.24 -11.15 7.63
CA GLY A 176 -26.24 -10.15 7.30
C GLY A 176 -24.86 -10.75 7.01
N ILE A 177 -24.41 -11.68 7.84
CA ILE A 177 -23.12 -12.39 7.65
C ILE A 177 -23.13 -13.21 6.35
N ILE A 178 -24.23 -13.92 6.07
CA ILE A 178 -24.36 -14.69 4.82
C ILE A 178 -24.35 -13.75 3.61
N ALA A 179 -25.13 -12.67 3.66
CA ALA A 179 -25.19 -11.68 2.58
C ALA A 179 -23.83 -11.01 2.34
N GLU A 180 -23.12 -10.61 3.40
CA GLU A 180 -21.75 -10.09 3.32
C GLU A 180 -20.83 -11.08 2.62
N SER A 181 -20.81 -12.34 3.05
CA SER A 181 -19.94 -13.38 2.49
C SER A 181 -20.20 -13.60 1.00
N LEU A 182 -21.47 -13.73 0.61
CA LEU A 182 -21.87 -13.90 -0.80
C LEU A 182 -21.49 -12.69 -1.65
N LEU A 183 -21.70 -11.47 -1.14
CA LEU A 183 -21.30 -10.25 -1.81
C LEU A 183 -19.78 -10.17 -1.97
N ARG A 184 -19.02 -10.49 -0.92
CA ARG A 184 -17.56 -10.51 -0.97
C ARG A 184 -17.06 -11.45 -2.07
N ILE A 185 -17.60 -12.67 -2.16
CA ILE A 185 -17.26 -13.62 -3.23
C ILE A 185 -17.61 -13.04 -4.62
N SER A 186 -18.81 -12.48 -4.78
CA SER A 186 -19.27 -11.91 -6.05
C SER A 186 -18.40 -10.73 -6.51
N TYR A 187 -18.07 -9.82 -5.59
CA TYR A 187 -17.20 -8.68 -5.86
C TYR A 187 -15.77 -9.11 -6.16
N THR A 188 -15.19 -10.05 -5.40
CA THR A 188 -13.85 -10.60 -5.70
C THR A 188 -13.81 -11.18 -7.11
N LYS A 189 -14.78 -12.03 -7.49
CA LYS A 189 -14.88 -12.56 -8.86
C LYS A 189 -15.06 -11.46 -9.91
N ARG A 190 -15.74 -10.37 -9.58
CA ARG A 190 -15.92 -9.22 -10.49
C ARG A 190 -14.62 -8.44 -10.68
N VAL A 191 -13.88 -8.21 -9.59
CA VAL A 191 -12.56 -7.55 -9.60
C VAL A 191 -11.58 -8.40 -10.40
N GLU A 192 -11.45 -9.70 -10.13
CA GLU A 192 -10.52 -10.60 -10.84
C GLU A 192 -10.79 -10.73 -12.35
N ARG A 193 -12.06 -10.60 -12.75
CA ARG A 193 -12.44 -10.61 -14.17
C ARG A 193 -12.04 -9.32 -14.89
N ARG A 194 -12.11 -8.17 -14.22
CA ARG A 194 -11.94 -6.85 -14.85
C ARG A 194 -10.58 -6.20 -14.57
N MET A 195 -9.83 -6.69 -13.59
CA MET A 195 -8.64 -6.03 -13.06
C MET A 195 -7.48 -6.99 -12.85
N ASN A 196 -6.27 -6.46 -12.95
CA ASN A 196 -5.05 -7.15 -12.55
C ASN A 196 -4.89 -7.07 -11.02
N THR A 197 -5.34 -8.12 -10.31
CA THR A 197 -5.29 -8.20 -8.84
C THR A 197 -3.93 -8.63 -8.27
N ARG A 198 -3.04 -9.14 -9.13
CA ARG A 198 -1.69 -9.61 -8.79
C ARG A 198 -0.65 -8.73 -9.44
N ALA A 199 0.41 -8.39 -8.70
CA ALA A 199 1.54 -7.58 -9.18
C ALA A 199 2.16 -8.23 -10.43
N SER A 200 2.33 -9.55 -10.42
CA SER A 200 2.91 -10.30 -11.54
C SER A 200 2.15 -10.20 -12.86
N ARG A 201 0.87 -9.78 -12.85
CA ARG A 201 0.08 -9.60 -14.08
C ARG A 201 0.18 -8.20 -14.67
N ILE A 202 0.82 -7.26 -13.96
CA ILE A 202 1.10 -5.92 -14.45
C ILE A 202 2.54 -5.93 -14.93
N ALA A 203 2.77 -5.75 -16.24
CA ALA A 203 4.07 -5.98 -16.88
C ALA A 203 5.24 -5.29 -16.16
N LYS A 204 5.09 -4.02 -15.80
CA LYS A 204 6.12 -3.26 -15.09
C LYS A 204 6.38 -3.74 -13.66
N LEU A 205 5.34 -4.11 -12.92
CA LEU A 205 5.50 -4.75 -11.61
C LEU A 205 6.13 -6.14 -11.72
N SER A 206 5.83 -6.88 -12.81
CA SER A 206 6.46 -8.17 -13.04
C SER A 206 7.98 -8.05 -13.18
N ALA A 207 8.48 -6.98 -13.81
CA ALA A 207 9.91 -6.70 -13.88
C ALA A 207 10.52 -6.52 -12.47
N LEU A 208 9.85 -5.75 -11.59
CA LEU A 208 10.29 -5.61 -10.19
C LEU A 208 10.25 -6.95 -9.45
N THR A 209 9.22 -7.77 -9.65
CA THR A 209 9.15 -9.09 -9.00
C THR A 209 10.27 -10.04 -9.45
N LYS A 210 10.74 -9.92 -10.69
CA LYS A 210 11.91 -10.68 -11.18
C LYS A 210 13.22 -10.23 -10.54
N LEU A 211 13.27 -8.97 -10.09
CA LEU A 211 14.39 -8.40 -9.33
C LEU A 211 14.28 -8.67 -7.82
N GLY A 212 13.35 -9.50 -7.36
CA GLY A 212 13.21 -9.85 -5.93
C GLY A 212 12.23 -8.99 -5.14
N TRP A 213 11.56 -8.02 -5.76
CA TRP A 213 10.56 -7.20 -5.07
C TRP A 213 9.21 -7.93 -4.90
N PHE A 214 8.55 -7.78 -3.76
CA PHE A 214 7.25 -8.40 -3.48
C PHE A 214 6.25 -7.41 -2.87
N PRO A 215 4.94 -7.54 -3.14
CA PRO A 215 3.94 -6.68 -2.49
C PRO A 215 3.83 -6.99 -1.00
N VAL A 216 3.95 -5.97 -0.13
CA VAL A 216 3.97 -6.15 1.34
C VAL A 216 2.57 -6.34 1.94
N HIS A 217 1.57 -5.73 1.31
CA HIS A 217 0.17 -5.86 1.73
C HIS A 217 -0.64 -6.63 0.69
N GLY A 218 -0.67 -7.94 0.85
CA GLY A 218 -1.58 -8.82 0.14
C GLY A 218 -1.95 -10.02 1.00
N SER A 219 -3.24 -10.19 1.28
CA SER A 219 -3.74 -11.54 1.61
C SER A 219 -3.60 -12.44 0.37
N GLU A 220 -3.78 -13.76 0.52
CA GLU A 220 -3.84 -14.72 -0.60
C GLU A 220 -4.73 -14.25 -1.79
N ASN A 221 -5.63 -13.30 -1.55
CA ASN A 221 -6.65 -12.81 -2.48
C ASN A 221 -6.39 -11.42 -3.11
N GLY A 222 -5.22 -10.79 -2.92
CA GLY A 222 -4.81 -9.64 -3.75
C GLY A 222 -4.18 -8.46 -3.01
N ILE A 223 -3.62 -7.54 -3.81
CA ILE A 223 -2.92 -6.33 -3.37
C ILE A 223 -3.91 -5.32 -2.80
N ARG A 224 -3.60 -4.75 -1.63
CA ARG A 224 -4.35 -3.61 -1.09
C ARG A 224 -3.80 -2.33 -1.69
N TYR A 225 -4.63 -1.64 -2.46
CA TYR A 225 -4.29 -0.33 -3.02
C TYR A 225 -4.89 0.80 -2.20
N THR A 226 -4.13 1.87 -2.01
CA THR A 226 -4.64 3.17 -1.60
C THR A 226 -4.72 4.07 -2.82
N PHE A 227 -5.73 4.93 -2.92
CA PHE A 227 -5.90 5.82 -4.09
C PHE A 227 -5.66 7.27 -3.70
N THR A 228 -4.88 7.97 -4.51
CA THR A 228 -4.66 9.42 -4.42
C THR A 228 -4.98 10.09 -5.76
N ASP A 229 -5.35 11.36 -5.71
CA ASP A 229 -5.63 12.13 -6.93
C ASP A 229 -4.34 12.67 -7.58
N LYS A 230 -3.26 12.77 -6.80
CA LYS A 230 -1.93 13.20 -7.23
C LYS A 230 -0.88 12.15 -6.84
N PRO A 231 0.26 12.06 -7.57
CA PRO A 231 1.37 11.24 -7.13
C PRO A 231 1.96 11.78 -5.82
N LEU A 232 2.64 10.92 -5.07
CA LEU A 232 3.39 11.31 -3.88
C LEU A 232 4.43 12.37 -4.26
N GLU A 233 4.42 13.48 -3.54
CA GLU A 233 5.36 14.58 -3.70
C GLU A 233 6.54 14.48 -2.74
N SER A 234 6.57 13.47 -1.85
CA SER A 234 7.64 13.25 -0.88
C SER A 234 7.75 11.79 -0.46
N GLY A 235 8.97 11.37 -0.13
CA GLY A 235 9.31 9.99 0.21
C GLY A 235 10.38 9.40 -0.72
N ILE A 236 10.97 8.30 -0.28
CA ILE A 236 12.04 7.60 -1.01
C ILE A 236 11.61 7.31 -2.44
N LEU A 237 12.38 7.83 -3.40
CA LEU A 237 12.21 7.63 -4.84
C LEU A 237 10.79 7.94 -5.33
N THR A 238 10.21 9.02 -4.80
CA THR A 238 8.95 9.60 -5.29
C THR A 238 9.17 10.76 -6.27
N GLY A 239 10.41 11.25 -6.38
CA GLY A 239 10.80 12.35 -7.26
C GLY A 239 10.90 11.95 -8.74
N ARG A 240 11.03 12.98 -9.58
CA ARG A 240 11.30 12.90 -11.02
C ARG A 240 12.80 12.81 -11.29
N GLY A 241 13.21 12.30 -12.46
CA GLY A 241 14.62 12.16 -12.84
C GLY A 241 15.32 10.97 -12.16
N GLN A 242 14.61 9.88 -11.91
CA GLN A 242 15.15 8.76 -11.12
C GLN A 242 16.38 8.11 -11.73
N ARG A 243 16.48 8.06 -13.06
CA ARG A 243 17.61 7.43 -13.74
C ARG A 243 18.96 8.07 -13.36
N GLU A 244 19.08 9.38 -13.57
CA GLU A 244 20.28 10.15 -13.22
C GLU A 244 20.59 10.06 -11.73
N LEU A 245 19.54 10.17 -10.90
CA LEU A 245 19.66 10.07 -9.46
C LEU A 245 20.17 8.70 -8.98
N LEU A 246 19.68 7.60 -9.57
CA LEU A 246 20.11 6.25 -9.24
C LEU A 246 21.56 6.02 -9.67
N ASP A 247 21.96 6.56 -10.83
CA ASP A 247 23.34 6.49 -11.30
C ASP A 247 24.29 7.24 -10.36
N ASP A 248 23.90 8.43 -9.88
CA ASP A 248 24.65 9.20 -8.88
C ASP A 248 24.79 8.43 -7.56
N ILE A 249 23.69 7.85 -7.04
CA ILE A 249 23.71 7.05 -5.81
C ILE A 249 24.64 5.85 -5.96
N ARG A 250 24.55 5.12 -7.08
CA ARG A 250 25.40 3.94 -7.34
C ARG A 250 26.87 4.31 -7.46
N SER A 251 27.18 5.43 -8.11
CA SER A 251 28.53 5.99 -8.22
C SER A 251 29.09 6.36 -6.85
N GLU A 252 28.32 7.07 -6.02
CA GLU A 252 28.74 7.41 -4.65
C GLU A 252 28.89 6.19 -3.74
N THR A 253 27.98 5.21 -3.84
CA THR A 253 28.04 3.97 -3.06
C THR A 253 29.28 3.16 -3.44
N SER A 254 29.64 3.13 -4.74
CA SER A 254 30.84 2.44 -5.21
C SER A 254 32.14 3.08 -4.72
N LYS A 255 32.17 4.40 -4.50
CA LYS A 255 33.36 5.10 -3.96
C LYS A 255 33.57 4.86 -2.46
N LYS A 256 32.53 4.43 -1.75
CA LYS A 256 32.57 4.14 -0.30
C LYS A 256 32.97 2.69 0.02
N LYS A 257 32.99 1.80 -0.98
CA LYS A 257 33.47 0.41 -0.85
C LYS A 257 34.95 0.32 -1.21
#